data_AF-A0A812IBU8-F1
#
_entry.id   AF-A0A812IBU8-F1
#
_cell.length_a   1.000
_cell.length_b   1.000
_cell.length_c   1.000
_cell.angle_alpha   90.00
_cell.angle_beta   90.00
_cell.angle_gamma   90.00
#
_symmetry.space_group_name_H-M   'P 1'
#
loop_
_entity.id
_entity.type
_entity.pdbx_description
1 polymer ?
#
loop_
_entity_poly.entity_id
_entity_poly.type
_entity_poly.pdbx_seq_one_letter_code
_entity_poly.pdbx_strand_id
1 'polypeptide(L)'
;MISQNWSKLKPQCAKKPRPKCAPDRPSKLVRRGSKTKRSKHREEVSKNRLLQWVGLELGRWDVMDEVVAGYDLHISPSLGGADSKRNEQKRKRHLEAWLWARMFHPLLPLGEPSAEALKHGDEQLLQKLVNAGLSKKEARARIRKLAIILSSEIVPATDIRVQVDEHSSDLIKLRCGKRTVEVLPRYFAKLRDLHVGSSLQFHLAVFLLLARYRVLQVHDKGGGNQGALPESVFGVLQKWSSTPVIEAFASPLNTLAGAGYYHSAFSDVDGLFGSRGSFFEASILEGVVEVNPPFDEAIVWRTAVFCQQCLERAAADKKMLTFVVVIPETDWPGHAEFLRSQFLCRSITLLAGNHFYQVGNQHLNHCRTYPASRNTSLLLLSSRPLAGANALCTKLHTAFQTQPAATKPALLFIRCFFELRFMNCESFFF
;
A
#
# COMPACT_ATOMS: atom_id res chain seq x y z
N MET A 1 21.90 -4.18 38.00
CA MET A 1 21.29 -4.68 39.26
C MET A 1 19.82 -4.33 39.15
N ILE A 2 18.83 -5.21 38.97
CA ILE A 2 18.46 -6.53 39.52
C ILE A 2 17.55 -7.14 38.40
N SER A 3 17.87 -8.21 37.67
CA SER A 3 17.89 -9.65 38.02
C SER A 3 16.60 -10.17 38.68
N GLN A 4 15.79 -10.95 37.95
CA GLN A 4 15.21 -12.26 38.35
C GLN A 4 14.13 -12.70 37.35
N ASN A 5 14.41 -13.69 36.48
CA ASN A 5 14.18 -15.14 36.66
C ASN A 5 12.71 -15.56 36.71
N TRP A 6 12.14 -15.85 35.53
CA TRP A 6 10.91 -16.63 35.34
C TRP A 6 11.22 -18.07 34.90
N SER A 7 12.13 -18.73 35.61
CA SER A 7 12.41 -20.16 35.46
C SER A 7 11.92 -20.91 36.69
N LYS A 8 10.66 -21.36 36.65
CA LYS A 8 10.09 -22.48 37.42
C LYS A 8 8.58 -22.44 37.22
N LEU A 9 8.02 -23.38 36.46
CA LEU A 9 6.70 -23.98 36.66
C LEU A 9 6.44 -25.05 35.59
N LYS A 10 6.77 -26.30 35.94
CA LYS A 10 6.16 -27.55 35.48
C LYS A 10 6.49 -28.60 36.57
N PRO A 11 5.80 -29.75 36.67
CA PRO A 11 4.61 -30.23 35.96
C PRO A 11 3.55 -30.82 36.91
N GLN A 12 2.33 -31.12 36.45
CA GLN A 12 1.67 -32.36 36.85
C GLN A 12 0.90 -32.98 35.67
N CYS A 13 1.05 -34.31 35.60
CA CYS A 13 0.71 -35.21 34.52
C CYS A 13 -0.54 -36.00 34.96
N ALA A 14 -1.61 -35.99 34.16
CA ALA A 14 -2.76 -36.88 34.39
C ALA A 14 -3.02 -37.69 33.12
N LYS A 15 -2.81 -39.01 33.24
CA LYS A 15 -3.05 -40.05 32.23
C LYS A 15 -4.55 -40.34 32.08
N LYS A 16 -5.03 -40.59 30.85
CA LYS A 16 -6.11 -41.56 30.49
C LYS A 16 -6.25 -41.67 28.94
N PRO A 17 -6.87 -42.73 28.38
CA PRO A 17 -6.13 -43.80 27.68
C PRO A 17 -6.27 -43.82 26.15
N ARG A 18 -5.38 -44.59 25.51
CA ARG A 18 -5.33 -44.92 24.07
C ARG A 18 -6.45 -45.89 23.66
N PRO A 19 -7.04 -45.75 22.46
CA PRO A 19 -7.68 -46.86 21.77
C PRO A 19 -6.69 -47.61 20.87
N LYS A 20 -6.98 -48.91 20.69
CA LYS A 20 -6.12 -49.97 20.15
C LYS A 20 -5.96 -49.93 18.62
N CYS A 21 -4.78 -50.32 18.13
CA CYS A 21 -4.50 -50.66 16.73
C CYS A 21 -4.81 -52.14 16.44
N ALA A 22 -5.37 -52.45 15.27
CA ALA A 22 -5.17 -53.66 14.44
C ALA A 22 -5.87 -53.46 13.06
N PRO A 23 -5.62 -54.28 12.02
CA PRO A 23 -4.49 -54.17 11.08
C PRO A 23 -4.91 -53.97 9.61
N ASP A 24 -3.90 -53.83 8.74
CA ASP A 24 -3.91 -53.55 7.30
C ASP A 24 -4.88 -54.35 6.39
N ARG A 25 -5.42 -53.67 5.36
CA ARG A 25 -5.42 -54.13 3.95
C ARG A 25 -5.80 -53.00 2.97
N PRO A 26 -5.30 -53.03 1.71
CA PRO A 26 -5.33 -51.89 0.80
C PRO A 26 -6.55 -51.91 -0.12
N SER A 27 -7.22 -50.77 -0.28
CA SER A 27 -8.23 -50.60 -1.35
C SER A 27 -8.01 -49.30 -2.12
N LYS A 28 -7.59 -49.46 -3.37
CA LYS A 28 -7.71 -48.45 -4.43
C LYS A 28 -9.17 -48.02 -4.54
N LEU A 29 -9.49 -46.73 -4.45
CA LEU A 29 -10.57 -46.11 -5.24
C LEU A 29 -10.51 -44.57 -5.21
N VAL A 30 -10.20 -44.01 -6.37
CA VAL A 30 -10.87 -42.87 -7.03
C VAL A 30 -10.86 -41.50 -6.34
N ARG A 31 -10.17 -40.58 -7.04
CA ARG A 31 -10.28 -39.11 -6.99
C ARG A 31 -11.71 -38.64 -6.70
N ARG A 32 -11.92 -38.04 -5.53
CA ARG A 32 -12.94 -37.00 -5.31
C ARG A 32 -12.29 -35.86 -4.55
N GLY A 33 -12.26 -34.69 -5.19
CA GLY A 33 -11.66 -33.47 -4.64
C GLY A 33 -12.26 -33.15 -3.28
N SER A 34 -11.41 -33.16 -2.26
CA SER A 34 -11.76 -32.64 -0.95
C SER A 34 -11.90 -31.13 -1.07
N LYS A 35 -13.14 -30.65 -1.16
CA LYS A 35 -13.50 -29.30 -0.72
C LYS A 35 -13.18 -29.23 0.77
N THR A 36 -11.93 -28.91 1.09
CA THR A 36 -11.53 -28.53 2.44
C THR A 36 -12.33 -27.29 2.80
N LYS A 37 -13.22 -27.44 3.79
CA LYS A 37 -13.87 -26.37 4.53
C LYS A 37 -12.83 -25.31 4.91
N ARG A 38 -12.74 -24.21 4.15
CA ARG A 38 -12.11 -22.99 4.61
C ARG A 38 -13.04 -22.37 5.66
N SER A 39 -12.71 -22.54 6.94
CA SER A 39 -13.11 -21.63 8.02
C SER A 39 -12.60 -20.22 7.70
N LYS A 40 -13.22 -19.07 8.01
CA LYS A 40 -14.33 -18.65 8.86
C LYS A 40 -15.17 -17.65 8.03
N HIS A 41 -16.43 -17.40 8.40
CA HIS A 41 -17.27 -16.34 7.86
C HIS A 41 -16.49 -15.02 7.67
N ARG A 42 -16.22 -14.62 6.41
CA ARG A 42 -16.15 -13.20 6.09
C ARG A 42 -17.60 -12.74 6.05
N GLU A 43 -18.00 -11.99 7.06
CA GLU A 43 -19.32 -11.36 7.10
C GLU A 43 -19.43 -10.45 5.87
N GLU A 44 -20.40 -10.74 5.00
CA GLU A 44 -20.65 -9.91 3.83
C GLU A 44 -21.05 -8.51 4.30
N VAL A 45 -20.30 -7.48 3.88
CA VAL A 45 -20.60 -6.10 4.26
C VAL A 45 -21.96 -5.74 3.71
N SER A 46 -22.91 -5.34 4.57
CA SER A 46 -24.26 -4.99 4.10
C SER A 46 -24.23 -3.74 3.20
N LYS A 47 -25.18 -3.64 2.27
CA LYS A 47 -25.32 -2.46 1.39
C LYS A 47 -25.44 -1.17 2.21
N ASN A 48 -26.20 -1.19 3.31
CA ASN A 48 -26.37 -0.02 4.18
C ASN A 48 -25.05 0.43 4.82
N ARG A 49 -24.21 -0.51 5.26
CA ARG A 49 -22.89 -0.19 5.80
C ARG A 49 -21.97 0.41 4.74
N LEU A 50 -22.00 -0.12 3.51
CA LEU A 50 -21.22 0.42 2.42
C LEU A 50 -21.68 1.84 2.01
N LEU A 51 -22.99 2.11 2.02
CA LEU A 51 -23.52 3.46 1.84
C LEU A 51 -22.98 4.39 2.94
N GLN A 52 -23.04 4.00 4.21
CA GLN A 52 -22.47 4.81 5.30
C GLN A 52 -20.98 5.12 5.07
N TRP A 53 -20.19 4.16 4.61
CA TRP A 53 -18.77 4.37 4.30
C TRP A 53 -18.56 5.35 3.15
N VAL A 54 -19.33 5.22 2.06
CA VAL A 54 -19.28 6.19 0.95
C VAL A 54 -19.72 7.58 1.41
N GLY A 55 -20.77 7.67 2.23
CA GLY A 55 -21.24 8.93 2.80
C GLY A 55 -20.18 9.61 3.66
N LEU A 56 -19.50 8.84 4.52
CA LEU A 56 -18.40 9.33 5.34
C LEU A 56 -17.22 9.78 4.48
N GLU A 57 -16.83 9.01 3.46
CA GLU A 57 -15.76 9.38 2.54
C GLU A 57 -16.10 10.71 1.84
N LEU A 58 -17.31 10.87 1.31
CA LEU A 58 -17.76 12.12 0.69
C LEU A 58 -17.73 13.30 1.66
N GLY A 59 -18.16 13.11 2.91
CA GLY A 59 -18.09 14.14 3.95
C GLY A 59 -16.65 14.57 4.25
N ARG A 60 -15.70 13.63 4.29
CA ARG A 60 -14.27 13.94 4.44
C ARG A 60 -13.75 14.78 3.27
N TRP A 61 -14.18 14.47 2.05
CA TRP A 61 -13.87 15.27 0.86
C TRP A 61 -14.43 16.69 0.95
N ASP A 62 -15.62 16.87 1.53
CA ASP A 62 -16.21 18.20 1.71
C ASP A 62 -15.43 19.04 2.73
N VAL A 63 -15.03 18.47 3.85
CA VAL A 63 -14.09 19.13 4.80
C VAL A 63 -12.78 19.48 4.10
N MET A 64 -12.24 18.60 3.26
CA MET A 64 -11.00 18.89 2.53
C MET A 64 -11.17 20.06 1.53
N ASP A 65 -12.31 20.19 0.85
CA ASP A 65 -12.60 21.36 0.01
C ASP A 65 -12.62 22.65 0.84
N GLU A 66 -13.20 22.63 2.05
CA GLU A 66 -13.21 23.77 2.96
C GLU A 66 -11.80 24.13 3.44
N VAL A 67 -10.97 23.13 3.76
CA VAL A 67 -9.57 23.32 4.13
C VAL A 67 -8.79 23.96 2.98
N VAL A 68 -8.99 23.51 1.74
CA VAL A 68 -8.37 24.11 0.56
C VAL A 68 -8.82 25.56 0.39
N ALA A 69 -10.12 25.83 0.49
CA ALA A 69 -10.65 27.20 0.40
C ALA A 69 -10.13 28.10 1.53
N GLY A 70 -10.05 27.59 2.75
CA GLY A 70 -9.48 28.29 3.90
C GLY A 70 -7.99 28.56 3.75
N TYR A 71 -7.23 27.63 3.19
CA TYR A 71 -5.82 27.81 2.87
C TYR A 71 -5.65 28.91 1.80
N ASP A 72 -6.46 28.88 0.75
CA ASP A 72 -6.43 29.86 -0.32
C ASP A 72 -6.81 31.27 0.17
N LEU A 73 -7.73 31.37 1.15
CA LEU A 73 -8.14 32.64 1.74
C LEU A 73 -7.12 33.18 2.75
N HIS A 74 -6.55 32.33 3.60
CA HIS A 74 -5.77 32.79 4.77
C HIS A 74 -4.26 32.68 4.62
N ILE A 75 -3.75 31.71 3.85
CA ILE A 75 -2.32 31.35 3.81
C ILE A 75 -1.71 31.67 2.45
N SER A 76 -2.34 31.21 1.36
CA SER A 76 -1.88 31.38 -0.01
C SER A 76 -1.48 32.81 -0.42
N PRO A 77 -2.21 33.88 -0.05
CA PRO A 77 -1.88 35.23 -0.48
C PRO A 77 -0.48 35.67 -0.05
N SER A 78 0.00 35.16 1.08
CA SER A 78 1.33 35.44 1.61
C SER A 78 2.43 34.59 0.98
N LEU A 79 2.12 33.49 0.28
CA LEU A 79 3.11 32.53 -0.22
C LEU A 79 3.23 32.48 -1.75
N GLY A 80 2.61 33.42 -2.46
CA GLY A 80 2.77 33.62 -3.90
C GLY A 80 1.48 33.77 -4.74
N GLY A 81 0.30 33.84 -4.11
CA GLY A 81 -0.95 34.23 -4.78
C GLY A 81 -1.52 33.25 -5.83
N ALA A 82 -2.64 33.64 -6.46
CA ALA A 82 -3.54 32.74 -7.21
C ALA A 82 -3.19 32.54 -8.70
N ASP A 83 -2.42 33.43 -9.33
CA ASP A 83 -2.61 33.68 -10.78
C ASP A 83 -1.70 32.90 -11.74
N SER A 84 -1.16 31.74 -11.32
CA SER A 84 -0.48 30.83 -12.28
C SER A 84 -0.56 29.36 -11.87
N LYS A 85 -0.51 28.46 -12.87
CA LYS A 85 -0.39 27.00 -12.65
C LYS A 85 0.82 26.62 -11.78
N ARG A 86 1.92 27.36 -11.91
CA ARG A 86 3.12 27.18 -11.08
C ARG A 86 2.83 27.52 -9.62
N ASN A 87 2.08 28.59 -9.37
CA ASN A 87 1.68 28.98 -8.03
C ASN A 87 0.69 27.97 -7.44
N GLU A 88 -0.24 27.43 -8.23
CA GLU A 88 -1.15 26.36 -7.78
C GLU A 88 -0.41 25.12 -7.27
N GLN A 89 0.58 24.62 -8.02
CA GLN A 89 1.39 23.48 -7.57
C GLN A 89 2.15 23.79 -6.29
N LYS A 90 2.70 25.00 -6.17
CA LYS A 90 3.40 25.45 -4.95
C LYS A 90 2.44 25.50 -3.75
N ARG A 91 1.20 25.97 -3.95
CA ARG A 91 0.16 26.00 -2.89
C ARG A 91 -0.20 24.60 -2.42
N LYS A 92 -0.46 23.67 -3.34
CA LYS A 92 -0.75 22.26 -3.02
C LYS A 92 0.35 21.64 -2.16
N ARG A 93 1.61 21.82 -2.57
CA ARG A 93 2.78 21.34 -1.80
C ARG A 93 2.88 21.92 -0.39
N HIS A 94 2.53 23.19 -0.21
CA HIS A 94 2.58 23.81 1.11
C HIS A 94 1.48 23.27 2.03
N LEU A 95 0.26 23.13 1.51
CA LEU A 95 -0.86 22.57 2.27
C LEU A 95 -0.57 21.12 2.63
N GLU A 96 -0.15 20.30 1.67
CA GLU A 96 0.25 18.91 1.89
C GLU A 96 1.35 18.82 2.95
N ALA A 97 2.43 19.61 2.82
CA ALA A 97 3.51 19.60 3.80
C ALA A 97 3.04 19.97 5.22
N TRP A 98 2.08 20.90 5.35
CA TRP A 98 1.51 21.26 6.64
C TRP A 98 0.66 20.13 7.23
N LEU A 99 -0.18 19.47 6.43
CA LEU A 99 -0.96 18.29 6.85
C LEU A 99 -0.05 17.13 7.27
N TRP A 100 0.98 16.83 6.47
CA TRP A 100 1.97 15.79 6.78
C TRP A 100 2.75 16.08 8.05
N ALA A 101 3.21 17.31 8.26
CA ALA A 101 3.92 17.69 9.48
C ALA A 101 3.04 17.60 10.73
N ARG A 102 1.71 17.73 10.57
CA ARG A 102 0.72 17.49 11.63
C ARG A 102 0.41 16.01 11.84
N MET A 103 0.91 15.11 10.99
CA MET A 103 0.56 13.69 10.96
C MET A 103 -0.95 13.46 10.84
N PHE A 104 -1.66 14.36 10.14
CA PHE A 104 -3.10 14.32 10.01
C PHE A 104 -3.55 14.71 8.61
N HIS A 105 -4.45 13.93 8.04
CA HIS A 105 -5.04 14.20 6.75
C HIS A 105 -6.51 13.71 6.74
N PRO A 106 -7.51 14.58 6.49
CA PRO A 106 -8.93 14.22 6.63
C PRO A 106 -9.36 13.00 5.80
N LEU A 107 -8.72 12.80 4.65
CA LEU A 107 -9.04 11.71 3.73
C LEU A 107 -8.29 10.40 4.01
N LEU A 108 -7.44 10.34 5.05
CA LEU A 108 -6.56 9.20 5.31
C LEU A 108 -6.67 8.74 6.77
N PRO A 109 -6.59 7.43 7.01
CA PRO A 109 -6.69 6.87 8.36
C PRO A 109 -5.36 6.96 9.11
N LEU A 110 -4.80 8.16 9.30
CA LEU A 110 -3.50 8.36 9.97
C LEU A 110 -3.59 8.31 11.52
N GLY A 111 -4.80 8.12 12.06
CA GLY A 111 -5.07 8.23 13.49
C GLY A 111 -5.18 9.68 13.98
N GLU A 112 -5.30 9.83 15.30
CA GLU A 112 -5.32 11.14 15.95
C GLU A 112 -3.89 11.67 16.14
N PRO A 113 -3.59 12.91 15.72
CA PRO A 113 -2.25 13.47 15.82
C PRO A 113 -1.92 13.87 17.26
N SER A 114 -0.66 13.71 17.67
CA SER A 114 -0.20 14.18 18.99
C SER A 114 -0.12 15.72 19.04
N ALA A 115 -0.22 16.29 20.25
CA ALA A 115 -0.08 17.73 20.44
C ALA A 115 1.27 18.27 19.90
N GLU A 116 2.32 17.46 20.00
CA GLU A 116 3.66 17.78 19.47
C GLU A 116 3.66 17.82 17.94
N ALA A 117 3.03 16.85 17.28
CA ALA A 117 2.91 16.84 15.82
C ALA A 117 2.10 18.05 15.31
N LEU A 118 0.98 18.34 15.98
CA LEU A 118 0.16 19.52 15.66
C LEU A 118 0.97 20.82 15.77
N LYS A 119 1.69 20.97 16.88
CA LYS A 119 2.56 22.12 17.13
C LYS A 119 3.69 22.21 16.10
N HIS A 120 4.33 21.09 15.78
CA HIS A 120 5.43 21.03 14.82
C HIS A 120 4.99 21.48 13.42
N GLY A 121 3.85 20.98 12.92
CA GLY A 121 3.30 21.42 11.64
C GLY A 121 2.99 22.91 11.62
N ASP A 122 2.38 23.44 12.69
CA ASP A 122 2.07 24.87 12.79
C ASP A 122 3.33 25.74 12.85
N GLU A 123 4.38 25.29 13.52
CA GLU A 123 5.67 26.00 13.58
C GLU A 123 6.35 26.05 12.20
N GLN A 124 6.30 24.98 11.42
CA GLN A 124 6.82 24.97 10.05
C GLN A 124 6.10 25.97 9.14
N LEU A 125 4.75 26.00 9.19
CA LEU A 125 3.97 26.94 8.40
C LEU A 125 4.15 28.38 8.89
N LEU A 126 4.27 28.59 10.21
CA LEU A 126 4.56 29.89 10.81
C LEU A 126 5.87 30.46 10.28
N GLN A 127 6.94 29.66 10.24
CA GLN A 127 8.22 30.11 9.73
C GLN A 127 8.14 30.54 8.26
N LYS A 128 7.41 29.79 7.43
CA LYS A 128 7.20 30.16 6.02
C LYS A 128 6.47 31.50 5.86
N LEU A 129 5.44 31.73 6.66
CA LEU A 129 4.66 32.98 6.63
C LEU A 129 5.47 34.18 7.15
N VAL A 130 6.26 34.00 8.21
CA VAL A 130 7.14 35.05 8.74
C VAL A 130 8.22 35.41 7.73
N ASN A 131 8.83 34.41 7.08
CA ASN A 131 9.80 34.63 6.01
C ASN A 131 9.20 35.37 4.80
N ALA A 132 7.88 35.28 4.62
CA ALA A 132 7.15 36.02 3.61
C ALA A 132 6.69 37.42 4.06
N GLY A 133 7.13 37.89 5.23
CA GLY A 133 6.93 39.26 5.71
C GLY A 133 5.77 39.44 6.70
N LEU A 134 5.06 38.38 7.10
CA LEU A 134 3.99 38.51 8.10
C LEU A 134 4.56 38.62 9.51
N SER A 135 3.89 39.41 10.36
CA SER A 135 4.18 39.40 11.79
C SER A 135 3.84 38.04 12.40
N LYS A 136 4.60 37.60 13.41
CA LYS A 136 4.32 36.34 14.14
C LYS A 136 2.89 36.28 14.68
N LYS A 137 2.33 37.41 15.13
CA LYS A 137 0.96 37.51 15.66
C LYS A 137 -0.07 37.22 14.57
N GLU A 138 0.09 37.84 13.40
CA GLU A 138 -0.81 37.67 12.28
C GLU A 138 -0.72 36.26 11.68
N ALA A 139 0.49 35.75 11.47
CA ALA A 139 0.72 34.41 10.93
C ALA A 139 0.04 33.33 11.82
N ARG A 140 0.19 33.42 13.15
CA ARG A 140 -0.50 32.52 14.08
C ARG A 140 -2.02 32.64 14.00
N ALA A 141 -2.56 33.85 13.83
CA ALA A 141 -4.00 34.03 13.69
C ALA A 141 -4.54 33.36 12.42
N ARG A 142 -3.83 33.45 11.30
CA ARG A 142 -4.19 32.79 10.03
C ARG A 142 -4.09 31.26 10.14
N ILE A 143 -3.03 30.74 10.74
CA ILE A 143 -2.87 29.28 10.98
C ILE A 143 -4.00 28.75 11.86
N ARG A 144 -4.37 29.47 12.94
CA ARG A 144 -5.49 29.07 13.80
C ARG A 144 -6.81 28.97 13.05
N LYS A 145 -7.11 29.90 12.14
CA LYS A 145 -8.32 29.84 11.31
C LYS A 145 -8.34 28.57 10.45
N LEU A 146 -7.20 28.25 9.82
CA LEU A 146 -7.08 27.03 9.01
C LEU A 146 -7.20 25.76 9.87
N ALA A 147 -6.58 25.74 11.05
CA ALA A 147 -6.67 24.61 11.97
C ALA A 147 -8.09 24.38 12.48
N ILE A 148 -8.88 25.43 12.72
CA ILE A 148 -10.30 25.31 13.09
C ILE A 148 -11.10 24.62 11.98
N ILE A 149 -10.90 25.02 10.72
CA ILE A 149 -11.55 24.39 9.56
C ILE A 149 -11.14 22.92 9.43
N LEU A 150 -9.85 22.62 9.62
CA LEU A 150 -9.33 21.25 9.58
C LEU A 150 -9.97 20.34 10.65
N SER A 151 -10.38 20.91 11.78
CA SER A 151 -11.02 20.21 12.90
C SER A 151 -12.56 20.25 12.83
N SER A 152 -13.15 20.70 11.73
CA SER A 152 -14.60 20.67 11.53
C SER A 152 -15.15 19.25 11.60
N GLU A 153 -16.36 19.11 12.14
CA GLU A 153 -17.06 17.84 12.18
C GLU A 153 -17.30 17.30 10.76
N ILE A 154 -17.02 16.02 10.56
CA ILE A 154 -17.31 15.35 9.29
C ILE A 154 -18.78 14.96 9.27
N VAL A 155 -19.57 15.64 8.43
CA VAL A 155 -20.98 15.30 8.20
C VAL A 155 -21.08 14.31 7.03
N PRO A 156 -21.52 13.05 7.25
CA PRO A 156 -21.66 12.08 6.16
C PRO A 156 -22.73 12.48 5.16
N ALA A 157 -22.45 12.30 3.87
CA ALA A 157 -23.45 12.49 2.82
C ALA A 157 -24.56 11.41 2.91
N THR A 158 -25.81 11.81 2.71
CA THR A 158 -26.98 10.93 2.86
C THR A 158 -27.61 10.50 1.53
N ASP A 159 -27.58 11.34 0.49
CA ASP A 159 -28.05 10.99 -0.87
C ASP A 159 -26.91 10.39 -1.70
N ILE A 160 -26.66 9.09 -1.50
CA ILE A 160 -25.58 8.36 -2.15
C ILE A 160 -26.11 7.58 -3.35
N ARG A 161 -25.73 8.02 -4.55
CA ARG A 161 -26.02 7.33 -5.79
C ARG A 161 -24.80 7.34 -6.68
N VAL A 162 -24.24 6.16 -6.92
CA VAL A 162 -23.12 6.00 -7.85
C VAL A 162 -23.68 5.76 -9.25
N GLN A 163 -23.45 6.73 -10.13
CA GLN A 163 -23.71 6.60 -11.56
C GLN A 163 -22.44 6.13 -12.25
N VAL A 164 -22.57 5.16 -13.17
CA VAL A 164 -21.45 4.61 -13.93
C VAL A 164 -21.68 4.90 -15.41
N ASP A 165 -20.69 5.52 -16.04
CA ASP A 165 -20.64 5.73 -17.47
C ASP A 165 -19.62 4.76 -18.08
N GLU A 166 -20.13 3.65 -18.62
CA GLU A 166 -19.33 2.61 -19.30
C GLU A 166 -19.25 2.84 -20.83
N HIS A 167 -19.85 3.91 -21.35
CA HIS A 167 -19.92 4.13 -22.81
C HIS A 167 -18.64 4.74 -23.40
N SER A 168 -17.73 5.24 -22.56
CA SER A 168 -16.42 5.72 -23.01
C SER A 168 -15.47 4.54 -23.26
N SER A 169 -14.87 4.49 -24.45
CA SER A 169 -13.84 3.49 -24.78
C SER A 169 -12.50 3.74 -24.09
N ASP A 170 -12.29 4.90 -23.47
CA ASP A 170 -11.01 5.27 -22.84
C ASP A 170 -11.02 5.00 -21.33
N LEU A 171 -11.91 5.66 -20.58
CA LEU A 171 -12.01 5.55 -19.12
C LEU A 171 -13.48 5.40 -18.68
N ILE A 172 -13.75 4.41 -17.82
CA ILE A 172 -15.03 4.29 -17.13
C ILE A 172 -15.08 5.33 -16.02
N LYS A 173 -16.17 6.08 -15.95
CA LYS A 173 -16.36 7.15 -14.96
C LYS A 173 -17.41 6.76 -13.95
N LEU A 174 -17.08 6.84 -12.66
CA LEU A 174 -18.02 6.68 -11.57
C LEU A 174 -18.26 8.04 -10.91
N ARG A 175 -19.52 8.45 -10.80
CA ARG A 175 -19.92 9.74 -10.22
C ARG A 175 -20.80 9.52 -8.99
N CYS A 176 -20.52 10.25 -7.92
CA CYS A 176 -21.36 10.29 -6.73
C CYS A 176 -21.32 11.71 -6.15
N GLY A 177 -22.49 12.36 -6.06
CA GLY A 177 -22.56 13.80 -5.76
C GLY A 177 -21.72 14.61 -6.75
N LYS A 178 -20.89 15.53 -6.23
CA LYS A 178 -19.95 16.34 -7.04
C LYS A 178 -18.63 15.63 -7.37
N ARG A 179 -18.42 14.39 -6.92
CA ARG A 179 -17.16 13.66 -7.08
C ARG A 179 -17.21 12.72 -8.28
N THR A 180 -16.10 12.69 -9.03
CA THR A 180 -15.91 11.77 -10.16
C THR A 180 -14.56 11.07 -10.01
N VAL A 181 -14.58 9.76 -10.17
CA VAL A 181 -13.39 8.90 -10.23
C VAL A 181 -13.39 8.12 -11.53
N GLU A 182 -12.20 7.76 -12.00
CA GLU A 182 -12.01 7.18 -13.33
C GLU A 182 -11.16 5.91 -13.22
N VAL A 183 -11.38 4.97 -14.13
CA VAL A 183 -10.62 3.73 -14.22
C VAL A 183 -10.68 3.15 -15.63
N LEU A 184 -9.57 2.59 -16.11
CA LEU A 184 -9.51 1.90 -17.38
C LEU A 184 -10.45 0.67 -17.37
N PRO A 185 -11.15 0.36 -18.48
CA PRO A 185 -12.08 -0.77 -18.55
C PRO A 185 -11.49 -2.10 -18.09
N ARG A 186 -10.21 -2.38 -18.42
CA ARG A 186 -9.50 -3.60 -18.01
C ARG A 186 -9.33 -3.72 -16.48
N TYR A 187 -9.12 -2.60 -15.79
CA TYR A 187 -9.01 -2.61 -14.33
C TYR A 187 -10.39 -2.64 -13.67
N PHE A 188 -11.41 -2.06 -14.28
CA PHE A 188 -12.78 -2.23 -13.81
C PHE A 188 -13.22 -3.70 -13.86
N ALA A 189 -12.90 -4.40 -14.95
CA ALA A 189 -13.12 -5.85 -15.07
C ALA A 189 -12.31 -6.62 -14.01
N LYS A 190 -11.02 -6.32 -13.84
CA LYS A 190 -10.18 -6.90 -12.77
C LYS A 190 -10.79 -6.70 -11.39
N LEU A 191 -11.26 -5.48 -11.07
CA LEU A 191 -11.89 -5.19 -9.79
C LEU A 191 -13.18 -5.97 -9.61
N ARG A 192 -13.94 -6.22 -10.68
CA ARG A 192 -15.13 -7.08 -10.66
C ARG A 192 -14.77 -8.51 -10.31
N ASP A 193 -13.67 -9.04 -10.86
CA ASP A 193 -13.18 -10.38 -10.55
C ASP A 193 -12.65 -10.50 -9.11
N LEU A 194 -12.09 -9.41 -8.57
CA LEU A 194 -11.60 -9.36 -7.19
C LEU A 194 -12.70 -9.11 -6.15
N HIS A 195 -13.83 -8.51 -6.54
CA HIS A 195 -14.85 -8.04 -5.62
C HIS A 195 -15.47 -9.18 -4.79
N VAL A 196 -15.50 -8.99 -3.48
CA VAL A 196 -16.10 -9.89 -2.51
C VAL A 196 -17.42 -9.29 -2.06
N GLY A 197 -18.52 -9.71 -2.70
CA GLY A 197 -19.88 -9.26 -2.38
C GLY A 197 -20.80 -9.28 -3.61
N SER A 198 -22.04 -8.86 -3.42
CA SER A 198 -23.03 -8.79 -4.50
C SER A 198 -22.68 -7.76 -5.60
N SER A 199 -23.20 -7.97 -6.82
CA SER A 199 -23.07 -7.03 -7.94
C SER A 199 -23.64 -5.64 -7.63
N LEU A 200 -24.67 -5.57 -6.79
CA LEU A 200 -25.31 -4.32 -6.35
C LEU A 200 -24.37 -3.44 -5.49
N GLN A 201 -23.38 -4.04 -4.83
CA GLN A 201 -22.39 -3.35 -3.99
C GLN A 201 -21.13 -2.96 -4.75
N PHE A 202 -20.88 -3.59 -5.90
CA PHE A 202 -19.65 -3.44 -6.67
C PHE A 202 -19.34 -1.97 -7.02
N HIS A 203 -20.31 -1.21 -7.54
CA HIS A 203 -20.06 0.18 -7.93
C HIS A 203 -19.75 1.09 -6.75
N LEU A 204 -20.40 0.86 -5.60
CA LEU A 204 -20.10 1.59 -4.36
C LEU A 204 -18.69 1.26 -3.86
N ALA A 205 -18.30 -0.02 -3.89
CA ALA A 205 -16.97 -0.48 -3.50
C ALA A 205 -15.88 0.08 -4.40
N VAL A 206 -16.09 0.08 -5.73
CA VAL A 206 -15.13 0.64 -6.69
C VAL A 206 -15.01 2.15 -6.52
N PHE A 207 -16.13 2.86 -6.35
CA PHE A 207 -16.10 4.29 -6.10
C PHE A 207 -15.29 4.61 -4.83
N LEU A 208 -15.55 3.91 -3.73
CA LEU A 208 -14.83 4.08 -2.46
C LEU A 208 -13.33 3.81 -2.60
N LEU A 209 -12.97 2.71 -3.27
CA LEU A 209 -11.57 2.34 -3.56
C LEU A 209 -10.84 3.44 -4.34
N LEU A 210 -11.41 3.87 -5.46
CA LEU A 210 -10.77 4.86 -6.32
C LEU A 210 -10.72 6.22 -5.63
N ALA A 211 -11.76 6.60 -4.88
CA ALA A 211 -11.78 7.83 -4.09
C ALA A 211 -10.65 7.83 -3.05
N ARG A 212 -10.49 6.72 -2.31
CA ARG A 212 -9.42 6.56 -1.31
C ARG A 212 -8.02 6.63 -1.93
N TYR A 213 -7.77 5.85 -2.99
CA TYR A 213 -6.45 5.81 -3.63
C TYR A 213 -6.09 7.08 -4.39
N ARG A 214 -7.09 7.88 -4.82
CA ARG A 214 -6.84 9.18 -5.43
C ARG A 214 -6.12 10.14 -4.47
N VAL A 215 -6.32 9.98 -3.16
CA VAL A 215 -5.64 10.78 -2.14
C VAL A 215 -4.14 10.48 -2.08
N LEU A 216 -3.77 9.21 -2.24
CA LEU A 216 -2.37 8.79 -2.26
C LEU A 216 -1.61 9.25 -3.50
N GLN A 217 -2.34 9.57 -4.57
CA GLN A 217 -1.76 10.10 -5.79
C GLN A 217 -1.50 11.59 -5.60
N VAL A 218 -0.32 11.93 -5.08
CA VAL A 218 0.13 13.32 -4.84
C VAL A 218 -0.04 14.21 -6.09
N HIS A 219 -0.10 13.63 -7.30
CA HIS A 219 -0.48 14.31 -8.53
C HIS A 219 -1.34 13.40 -9.43
N ASP A 220 -2.14 13.98 -10.34
CA ASP A 220 -2.96 13.27 -11.35
C ASP A 220 -2.13 12.30 -12.25
N LYS A 221 -0.81 12.33 -12.13
CA LYS A 221 0.15 11.47 -12.84
C LYS A 221 1.19 10.79 -11.92
N GLY A 222 1.06 10.91 -10.60
CA GLY A 222 2.05 10.49 -9.61
C GLY A 222 1.94 9.01 -9.24
N GLY A 223 2.89 8.19 -9.69
CA GLY A 223 3.14 6.82 -9.23
C GLY A 223 4.44 6.70 -8.42
N GLY A 224 4.84 7.76 -7.72
CA GLY A 224 6.22 7.96 -7.25
C GLY A 224 6.65 7.19 -6.00
N ASN A 225 5.73 6.58 -5.25
CA ASN A 225 6.06 5.98 -3.95
C ASN A 225 6.44 4.49 -4.07
N GLN A 226 6.06 3.82 -5.17
CA GLN A 226 6.44 2.45 -5.52
C GLN A 226 6.11 2.15 -6.99
N GLY A 227 6.97 1.36 -7.65
CA GLY A 227 6.65 0.73 -8.92
C GLY A 227 6.20 -0.71 -8.70
N ALA A 228 5.11 -1.16 -9.31
CA ALA A 228 4.72 -2.56 -9.21
C ALA A 228 5.68 -3.44 -10.02
N LEU A 229 5.88 -4.70 -9.60
CA LEU A 229 6.73 -5.62 -10.33
C LEU A 229 6.13 -5.93 -11.71
N PRO A 230 6.96 -6.16 -12.74
CA PRO A 230 6.46 -6.66 -14.02
C PRO A 230 5.75 -8.02 -13.89
N GLU A 231 4.71 -8.22 -14.70
CA GLU A 231 4.01 -9.52 -14.85
C GLU A 231 4.98 -10.67 -15.18
N SER A 232 6.06 -10.41 -15.92
CA SER A 232 7.11 -11.39 -16.21
C SER A 232 7.80 -11.90 -14.94
N VAL A 233 8.09 -11.01 -13.99
CA VAL A 233 8.73 -11.33 -12.72
C VAL A 233 7.78 -12.14 -11.86
N PHE A 234 6.53 -11.68 -11.73
CA PHE A 234 5.51 -12.41 -10.98
C PHE A 234 5.23 -13.80 -11.60
N GLY A 235 5.24 -13.92 -12.92
CA GLY A 235 5.11 -15.18 -13.63
C GLY A 235 6.25 -16.17 -13.37
N VAL A 236 7.48 -15.68 -13.18
CA VAL A 236 8.61 -16.53 -12.73
C VAL A 236 8.37 -17.03 -11.31
N LEU A 237 7.94 -16.16 -10.40
CA LEU A 237 7.65 -16.54 -9.01
C LEU A 237 6.52 -17.56 -8.91
N GLN A 238 5.42 -17.35 -9.63
CA GLN A 238 4.28 -18.28 -9.66
C GLN A 238 4.64 -19.66 -10.23
N LYS A 239 5.50 -19.72 -11.25
CA LYS A 239 5.99 -21.00 -11.81
C LYS A 239 6.97 -21.70 -10.88
N TRP A 240 7.74 -20.94 -10.09
CA TRP A 240 8.73 -21.48 -9.17
C TRP A 240 8.10 -21.97 -7.87
N SER A 241 7.08 -21.28 -7.38
CA SER A 241 6.38 -21.64 -6.15
C SER A 241 5.36 -22.77 -6.38
N SER A 242 5.29 -23.72 -5.45
CA SER A 242 4.24 -24.74 -5.41
C SER A 242 2.92 -24.24 -4.81
N THR A 243 2.92 -23.03 -4.25
CA THR A 243 1.77 -22.38 -3.63
C THR A 243 1.57 -20.97 -4.21
N PRO A 244 0.36 -20.39 -4.16
CA PRO A 244 0.16 -19.03 -4.64
C PRO A 244 1.13 -18.04 -3.96
N VAL A 245 1.83 -17.25 -4.77
CA VAL A 245 2.73 -16.19 -4.28
C VAL A 245 1.90 -15.12 -3.59
N ILE A 246 2.37 -14.68 -2.42
CA ILE A 246 1.76 -13.61 -1.63
C ILE A 246 2.44 -12.28 -1.97
N GLU A 247 1.70 -11.22 -2.28
CA GLU A 247 2.26 -9.86 -2.37
C GLU A 247 2.16 -9.17 -1.00
N ALA A 248 3.29 -8.75 -0.43
CA ALA A 248 3.32 -8.06 0.86
C ALA A 248 2.84 -6.60 0.77
N PHE A 249 3.07 -5.93 -0.35
CA PHE A 249 2.73 -4.52 -0.50
C PHE A 249 2.04 -4.29 -1.85
N ALA A 250 0.70 -4.35 -1.85
CA ALA A 250 -0.11 -4.17 -3.04
C ALA A 250 -1.37 -3.34 -2.76
N SER A 251 -2.22 -3.26 -3.79
CA SER A 251 -3.58 -2.73 -3.75
C SER A 251 -4.45 -3.53 -4.71
N PRO A 252 -5.79 -3.45 -4.59
CA PRO A 252 -6.68 -4.04 -5.59
C PRO A 252 -6.38 -3.55 -7.03
N LEU A 253 -5.83 -2.33 -7.14
CA LEU A 253 -5.47 -1.71 -8.41
C LEU A 253 -4.23 -2.36 -9.04
N ASN A 254 -3.21 -2.73 -8.25
CA ASN A 254 -1.94 -3.22 -8.80
C ASN A 254 -1.64 -4.70 -8.60
N THR A 255 -2.33 -5.39 -7.69
CA THR A 255 -2.06 -6.78 -7.32
C THR A 255 -2.05 -7.72 -8.53
N LEU A 256 -1.04 -8.57 -8.62
CA LEU A 256 -0.96 -9.69 -9.56
C LEU A 256 -1.32 -11.03 -8.89
N ALA A 257 -1.32 -11.06 -7.55
CA ALA A 257 -1.78 -12.16 -6.72
C ALA A 257 -3.32 -12.20 -6.66
N GLY A 258 -3.95 -12.67 -7.75
CA GLY A 258 -5.40 -12.91 -7.78
C GLY A 258 -5.89 -13.75 -6.58
N ALA A 259 -7.19 -13.70 -6.29
CA ALA A 259 -7.84 -14.48 -5.20
C ALA A 259 -7.31 -14.21 -3.77
N GLY A 260 -7.01 -12.95 -3.44
CA GLY A 260 -6.79 -12.48 -2.08
C GLY A 260 -5.52 -13.02 -1.43
N TYR A 261 -4.42 -13.11 -2.20
CA TYR A 261 -3.08 -13.39 -1.71
C TYR A 261 -2.22 -12.12 -1.71
N TYR A 262 -2.78 -11.01 -1.24
CA TYR A 262 -2.05 -9.76 -1.11
C TYR A 262 -2.44 -9.01 0.16
N HIS A 263 -1.50 -8.21 0.64
CA HIS A 263 -1.65 -7.27 1.73
C HIS A 263 -1.66 -5.84 1.18
N SER A 264 -2.37 -4.93 1.85
CA SER A 264 -2.55 -3.56 1.39
C SER A 264 -2.77 -2.60 2.56
N ALA A 265 -2.72 -1.29 2.28
CA ALA A 265 -2.77 -0.24 3.29
C ALA A 265 -4.18 -0.02 3.88
N PHE A 266 -5.25 -0.16 3.08
CA PHE A 266 -6.60 0.21 3.49
C PHE A 266 -7.47 -1.02 3.67
N SER A 267 -7.32 -1.72 4.80
CA SER A 267 -8.07 -2.95 5.10
C SER A 267 -9.59 -2.79 5.02
N ASP A 268 -10.10 -1.59 5.38
CA ASP A 268 -11.51 -1.22 5.34
C ASP A 268 -12.08 -1.26 3.91
N VAL A 269 -11.35 -0.72 2.94
CA VAL A 269 -11.81 -0.62 1.54
C VAL A 269 -11.32 -1.77 0.69
N ASP A 270 -10.05 -2.15 0.84
CA ASP A 270 -9.39 -3.17 0.02
C ASP A 270 -9.85 -4.59 0.38
N GLY A 271 -10.38 -4.77 1.60
CA GLY A 271 -11.00 -6.02 2.03
C GLY A 271 -12.15 -6.45 1.12
N LEU A 272 -12.88 -5.48 0.54
CA LEU A 272 -13.95 -5.68 -0.46
C LEU A 272 -13.42 -6.25 -1.78
N PHE A 273 -12.10 -6.28 -1.99
CA PHE A 273 -11.45 -6.80 -3.18
C PHE A 273 -10.44 -7.91 -2.85
N GLY A 274 -10.57 -8.51 -1.66
CA GLY A 274 -9.79 -9.68 -1.27
C GLY A 274 -8.50 -9.39 -0.50
N SER A 275 -8.17 -8.13 -0.17
CA SER A 275 -7.01 -7.82 0.67
C SER A 275 -7.05 -8.57 2.01
N ARG A 276 -5.87 -8.89 2.54
CA ARG A 276 -5.66 -9.45 3.88
C ARG A 276 -5.31 -8.41 4.93
N GLY A 277 -5.42 -7.12 4.62
CA GLY A 277 -5.04 -6.02 5.49
C GLY A 277 -3.53 -5.78 5.49
N SER A 278 -3.03 -5.14 6.54
CA SER A 278 -1.62 -4.75 6.64
C SER A 278 -0.70 -5.97 6.67
N PHE A 279 0.42 -5.90 5.96
CA PHE A 279 1.45 -6.93 6.00
C PHE A 279 2.07 -7.05 7.40
N PHE A 280 2.20 -5.93 8.11
CA PHE A 280 2.80 -5.90 9.45
C PHE A 280 1.92 -6.54 10.53
N GLU A 281 0.64 -6.77 10.23
CA GLU A 281 -0.31 -7.48 11.10
C GLU A 281 -0.46 -8.95 10.70
N ALA A 282 0.21 -9.37 9.63
CA ALA A 282 0.06 -10.71 9.09
C ALA A 282 0.76 -11.76 9.96
N SER A 283 0.18 -12.96 10.02
CA SER A 283 0.83 -14.14 10.60
C SER A 283 1.27 -15.07 9.49
N ILE A 284 2.41 -14.78 8.85
CA ILE A 284 2.95 -15.56 7.75
C ILE A 284 4.09 -16.45 8.27
N LEU A 285 3.89 -17.77 8.20
CA LEU A 285 4.87 -18.76 8.67
C LEU A 285 5.35 -19.71 7.57
N GLU A 286 4.73 -19.67 6.39
CA GLU A 286 5.07 -20.53 5.26
C GLU A 286 4.67 -19.91 3.92
N GLY A 287 5.30 -20.38 2.84
CA GLY A 287 5.02 -19.97 1.48
C GLY A 287 6.09 -19.06 0.88
N VAL A 288 5.74 -18.45 -0.26
CA VAL A 288 6.60 -17.51 -0.99
C VAL A 288 5.92 -16.15 -0.98
N VAL A 289 6.62 -15.14 -0.48
CA VAL A 289 6.13 -13.78 -0.37
C VAL A 289 7.02 -12.85 -1.19
N GLU A 290 6.42 -12.16 -2.13
CA GLU A 290 7.01 -11.04 -2.85
C GLU A 290 6.91 -9.79 -1.96
N VAL A 291 8.04 -9.09 -1.78
CA VAL A 291 8.18 -7.97 -0.84
C VAL A 291 8.78 -6.76 -1.56
N ASN A 292 7.92 -5.88 -2.05
CA ASN A 292 8.27 -4.61 -2.68
C ASN A 292 7.61 -3.44 -1.93
N PRO A 293 8.15 -3.06 -0.76
CA PRO A 293 7.59 -1.97 0.02
C PRO A 293 7.69 -0.63 -0.72
N PRO A 294 6.87 0.36 -0.34
CA PRO A 294 7.10 1.75 -0.69
C PRO A 294 8.55 2.16 -0.44
N PHE A 295 9.09 2.98 -1.33
CA PHE A 295 10.48 3.45 -1.28
C PHE A 295 10.65 4.56 -0.24
N ASP A 296 10.43 4.21 1.02
CA ASP A 296 10.55 5.05 2.20
C ASP A 296 11.41 4.32 3.25
N GLU A 297 12.36 5.06 3.82
CA GLU A 297 13.38 4.49 4.71
C GLU A 297 12.78 3.77 5.92
N ALA A 298 11.78 4.38 6.57
CA ALA A 298 11.17 3.84 7.77
C ALA A 298 10.33 2.59 7.45
N ILE A 299 9.61 2.60 6.31
CA ILE A 299 8.84 1.43 5.86
C ILE A 299 9.78 0.28 5.50
N VAL A 300 10.90 0.55 4.80
CA VAL A 300 11.90 -0.48 4.47
C VAL A 300 12.53 -1.05 5.73
N TRP A 301 12.87 -0.22 6.72
CA TRP A 301 13.36 -0.68 8.03
C TRP A 301 12.35 -1.58 8.74
N ARG A 302 11.10 -1.14 8.89
CA ARG A 302 10.03 -1.93 9.52
C ARG A 302 9.81 -3.25 8.79
N THR A 303 9.91 -3.25 7.46
CA THR A 303 9.83 -4.45 6.61
C THR A 303 10.96 -5.42 6.91
N ALA A 304 12.19 -4.94 7.02
CA ALA A 304 13.34 -5.78 7.36
C ALA A 304 13.17 -6.46 8.72
N VAL A 305 12.81 -5.69 9.75
CA VAL A 305 12.56 -6.20 11.11
C VAL A 305 11.43 -7.24 11.11
N PHE A 306 10.32 -6.94 10.43
CA PHE A 306 9.17 -7.84 10.40
C PHE A 306 9.47 -9.15 9.67
N CYS A 307 10.13 -9.08 8.49
CA CYS A 307 10.56 -10.26 7.74
C CYS A 307 11.50 -11.14 8.56
N GLN A 308 12.48 -10.54 9.26
CA GLN A 308 13.39 -11.26 10.15
C GLN A 308 12.61 -12.02 11.23
N GLN A 309 11.68 -11.37 11.93
CA GLN A 309 10.85 -12.00 12.95
C GLN A 309 9.98 -13.14 12.40
N CYS A 310 9.48 -13.01 11.16
CA CYS A 310 8.70 -14.07 10.51
C CYS A 310 9.57 -15.28 10.16
N LEU A 311 10.78 -15.05 9.64
CA LEU A 311 11.74 -16.09 9.30
C LEU A 311 12.21 -16.86 10.54
N GLU A 312 12.48 -16.17 11.65
CA GLU A 312 12.85 -16.79 12.94
C GLU A 312 11.75 -17.71 13.45
N ARG A 313 10.50 -17.23 13.44
CA ARG A 313 9.33 -18.03 13.83
C ARG A 313 9.13 -19.23 12.91
N ALA A 314 9.21 -19.03 11.59
CA ALA A 314 9.08 -20.10 10.62
C ALA A 314 10.21 -21.15 10.77
N ALA A 315 11.44 -20.73 11.04
CA ALA A 315 12.57 -21.62 11.27
C ALA A 315 12.38 -22.45 12.55
N ALA A 316 11.97 -21.83 13.65
CA ALA A 316 11.65 -22.50 14.90
C ALA A 316 10.53 -23.55 14.73
N ASP A 317 9.50 -23.19 13.97
CA ASP A 317 8.35 -24.05 13.65
C ASP A 317 8.65 -25.08 12.54
N LYS A 318 9.87 -25.12 12.02
CA LYS A 318 10.27 -26.02 10.94
C LYS A 318 9.38 -25.87 9.69
N LYS A 319 8.96 -24.65 9.38
CA LYS A 319 8.20 -24.29 8.18
C LYS A 319 9.10 -23.62 7.13
N MET A 320 8.69 -23.73 5.88
CA MET A 320 9.39 -23.14 4.73
C MET A 320 8.76 -21.80 4.38
N LEU A 321 9.43 -20.71 4.70
CA LEU A 321 9.04 -19.35 4.36
C LEU A 321 10.15 -18.71 3.56
N THR A 322 9.81 -18.15 2.40
CA THR A 322 10.76 -17.43 1.53
C THR A 322 10.23 -16.04 1.23
N PHE A 323 11.06 -15.04 1.48
CA PHE A 323 10.83 -13.66 1.06
C PHE A 323 11.69 -13.36 -0.17
N VAL A 324 11.05 -12.83 -1.21
CA VAL A 324 11.69 -12.25 -2.39
C VAL A 324 11.57 -10.74 -2.25
N VAL A 325 12.62 -10.13 -1.71
CA VAL A 325 12.65 -8.70 -1.38
C VAL A 325 13.21 -7.91 -2.54
N VAL A 326 12.48 -6.88 -2.96
CA VAL A 326 12.83 -5.95 -4.03
C VAL A 326 12.79 -4.55 -3.44
N ILE A 327 13.97 -3.96 -3.19
CA ILE A 327 14.08 -2.63 -2.59
C ILE A 327 15.15 -1.80 -3.31
N PRO A 328 15.05 -0.46 -3.28
CA PRO A 328 16.12 0.39 -3.81
C PRO A 328 17.45 0.11 -3.13
N GLU A 329 18.53 0.05 -3.91
CA GLU A 329 19.88 -0.04 -3.35
C GLU A 329 20.24 1.33 -2.75
N THR A 330 20.33 1.38 -1.42
CA THR A 330 20.47 2.60 -0.61
C THR A 330 21.33 2.32 0.62
N ASP A 331 21.78 3.38 1.29
CA ASP A 331 22.46 3.31 2.59
C ASP A 331 21.48 3.28 3.77
N TRP A 332 20.19 3.05 3.50
CA TRP A 332 19.16 3.00 4.53
C TRP A 332 19.43 1.85 5.50
N PRO A 333 19.21 2.07 6.80
CA PRO A 333 19.39 1.03 7.81
C PRO A 333 18.66 -0.27 7.45
N GLY A 334 17.47 -0.19 6.85
CA GLY A 334 16.65 -1.36 6.52
C GLY A 334 17.26 -2.24 5.43
N HIS A 335 17.97 -1.63 4.47
CA HIS A 335 18.73 -2.36 3.46
C HIS A 335 19.86 -3.16 4.10
N ALA A 336 20.60 -2.53 5.01
CA ALA A 336 21.69 -3.17 5.74
C ALA A 336 21.20 -4.32 6.66
N GLU A 337 20.01 -4.21 7.27
CA GLU A 337 19.40 -5.31 8.04
C GLU A 337 19.14 -6.54 7.17
N PHE A 338 18.58 -6.37 5.97
CA PHE A 338 18.37 -7.50 5.06
C PHE A 338 19.69 -8.16 4.65
N LEU A 339 20.73 -7.38 4.37
CA LEU A 339 22.04 -7.90 3.99
C LEU A 339 22.75 -8.65 5.12
N ARG A 340 22.50 -8.25 6.38
CA ARG A 340 23.07 -8.89 7.58
C ARG A 340 22.26 -10.09 8.09
N SER A 341 21.08 -10.34 7.53
CA SER A 341 20.23 -11.45 7.95
C SER A 341 20.90 -12.81 7.73
N GLN A 342 20.89 -13.66 8.76
CA GLN A 342 21.36 -15.06 8.67
C GLN A 342 20.52 -15.91 7.70
N PHE A 343 19.33 -15.44 7.31
CA PHE A 343 18.43 -16.12 6.39
C PHE A 343 18.67 -15.74 4.91
N LEU A 344 19.57 -14.77 4.65
CA LEU A 344 19.91 -14.36 3.30
C LEU A 344 20.57 -15.51 2.53
N CYS A 345 19.87 -16.01 1.51
CA CYS A 345 20.35 -17.06 0.64
C CYS A 345 21.09 -16.51 -0.58
N ARG A 346 20.60 -15.40 -1.13
CA ARG A 346 21.19 -14.75 -2.31
C ARG A 346 20.84 -13.27 -2.36
N SER A 347 21.76 -12.47 -2.87
CA SER A 347 21.56 -11.05 -3.20
C SER A 347 22.13 -10.78 -4.59
N ILE A 348 21.42 -10.01 -5.40
CA ILE A 348 21.93 -9.44 -6.64
C ILE A 348 21.47 -7.99 -6.78
N THR A 349 22.23 -7.19 -7.51
CA THR A 349 21.87 -5.81 -7.86
C THR A 349 21.34 -5.75 -9.29
N LEU A 350 20.14 -5.19 -9.47
CA LEU A 350 19.58 -4.80 -10.76
C LEU A 350 20.04 -3.37 -11.06
N LEU A 351 20.83 -3.18 -12.11
CA LEU A 351 21.38 -1.86 -12.45
C LEU A 351 20.30 -0.89 -12.95
N ALA A 352 20.41 0.37 -12.54
CA ALA A 352 19.57 1.46 -13.04
C ALA A 352 19.54 1.49 -14.57
N GLY A 353 18.39 1.81 -15.16
CA GLY A 353 18.18 1.84 -16.61
C GLY A 353 18.04 0.46 -17.28
N ASN A 354 18.47 -0.61 -16.60
CA ASN A 354 18.48 -1.97 -17.16
C ASN A 354 17.33 -2.85 -16.65
N HIS A 355 16.40 -2.32 -15.85
CA HIS A 355 15.22 -3.04 -15.39
C HIS A 355 13.99 -2.13 -15.36
N PHE A 356 12.80 -2.73 -15.43
CA PHE A 356 11.55 -2.01 -15.56
C PHE A 356 10.60 -2.29 -14.41
N TYR A 357 9.79 -1.29 -14.06
CA TYR A 357 8.64 -1.42 -13.17
C TYR A 357 7.36 -1.10 -13.92
N GLN A 358 6.23 -1.56 -13.41
CA GLN A 358 4.91 -1.09 -13.79
C GLN A 358 4.58 0.24 -13.11
N VAL A 359 3.96 1.16 -13.84
CA VAL A 359 3.57 2.48 -13.30
C VAL A 359 2.54 2.34 -12.19
N GLY A 360 2.69 3.10 -11.09
CA GLY A 360 1.81 3.00 -9.91
C GLY A 360 0.33 3.35 -10.21
N ASN A 361 0.08 4.25 -11.16
CA ASN A 361 -1.26 4.63 -11.62
C ASN A 361 -1.70 3.89 -12.89
N GLN A 362 -1.27 2.63 -13.05
CA GLN A 362 -1.60 1.79 -14.20
C GLN A 362 -3.11 1.59 -14.44
N HIS A 363 -3.95 1.82 -13.43
CA HIS A 363 -5.41 1.81 -13.54
C HIS A 363 -5.99 3.01 -14.29
N LEU A 364 -5.19 4.06 -14.51
CA LEU A 364 -5.54 5.25 -15.32
C LEU A 364 -4.68 5.35 -16.58
N ASN A 365 -3.48 4.77 -16.58
CA ASN A 365 -2.51 4.92 -17.65
C ASN A 365 -2.43 3.71 -18.58
N HIS A 366 -2.51 4.00 -19.88
CA HIS A 366 -2.24 3.01 -20.93
C HIS A 366 -0.77 2.61 -21.01
N CYS A 367 0.14 3.56 -20.77
CA CYS A 367 1.58 3.27 -20.63
C CYS A 367 1.80 2.44 -19.37
N ARG A 368 2.37 1.24 -19.54
CA ARG A 368 2.42 0.25 -18.45
C ARG A 368 3.70 0.29 -17.65
N THR A 369 4.82 0.70 -18.23
CA THR A 369 6.14 0.49 -17.61
C THR A 369 7.08 1.68 -17.76
N TYR A 370 8.04 1.78 -16.84
CA TYR A 370 9.12 2.75 -16.89
C TYR A 370 10.43 2.09 -16.44
N PRO A 371 11.59 2.51 -17.00
CA PRO A 371 12.88 2.04 -16.53
C PRO A 371 13.16 2.59 -15.14
N ALA A 372 13.74 1.77 -14.26
CA ALA A 372 14.14 2.21 -12.95
C ALA A 372 15.27 3.24 -13.04
N SER A 373 15.16 4.33 -12.28
CA SER A 373 16.15 5.42 -12.24
C SER A 373 17.29 5.18 -11.25
N ARG A 374 17.19 4.11 -10.45
CA ARG A 374 18.17 3.71 -9.44
C ARG A 374 18.41 2.22 -9.49
N ASN A 375 19.53 1.79 -8.91
CA ASN A 375 19.77 0.38 -8.69
C ASN A 375 18.73 -0.18 -7.70
N THR A 376 18.38 -1.45 -7.90
CA THR A 376 17.47 -2.19 -7.02
C THR A 376 18.18 -3.43 -6.51
N SER A 377 18.12 -3.69 -5.21
CA SER A 377 18.55 -4.96 -4.64
C SER A 377 17.43 -5.98 -4.70
N LEU A 378 17.74 -7.15 -5.28
CA LEU A 378 16.90 -8.34 -5.25
C LEU A 378 17.50 -9.34 -4.28
N LEU A 379 16.81 -9.57 -3.16
CA LEU A 379 17.27 -10.40 -2.05
C LEU A 379 16.34 -11.61 -1.89
N LEU A 380 16.92 -12.79 -1.79
CA LEU A 380 16.21 -14.02 -1.42
C LEU A 380 16.55 -14.36 0.02
N LEU A 381 15.56 -14.25 0.91
CA LEU A 381 15.68 -14.70 2.29
C LEU A 381 14.79 -15.91 2.51
N SER A 382 15.27 -16.94 3.22
CA SER A 382 14.47 -18.13 3.48
C SER A 382 14.77 -18.73 4.84
N SER A 383 13.74 -19.25 5.51
CA SER A 383 13.85 -19.86 6.85
C SER A 383 14.72 -21.13 6.85
N ARG A 384 15.04 -21.66 5.66
CA ARG A 384 15.96 -22.77 5.41
C ARG A 384 16.77 -22.52 4.15
N PRO A 385 17.94 -23.17 3.98
CA PRO A 385 18.71 -23.08 2.75
C PRO A 385 17.87 -23.36 1.50
N LEU A 386 17.90 -22.45 0.53
CA LEU A 386 17.12 -22.56 -0.70
C LEU A 386 17.94 -23.16 -1.85
N ALA A 387 17.74 -24.46 -2.10
CA ALA A 387 18.34 -25.11 -3.27
C ALA A 387 17.87 -24.40 -4.57
N GLY A 388 18.82 -24.01 -5.42
CA GLY A 388 18.52 -23.30 -6.67
C GLY A 388 18.30 -21.79 -6.55
N ALA A 389 18.64 -21.16 -5.42
CA ALA A 389 18.56 -19.70 -5.24
C ALA A 389 19.23 -18.91 -6.39
N ASN A 390 20.42 -19.36 -6.84
CA ASN A 390 21.12 -18.75 -7.98
C ASN A 390 20.29 -18.81 -9.27
N ALA A 391 19.73 -19.98 -9.59
CA ALA A 391 18.92 -20.16 -10.79
C ALA A 391 17.64 -19.34 -10.77
N LEU A 392 17.00 -19.20 -9.59
CA LEU A 392 15.84 -18.31 -9.42
C LEU A 392 16.23 -16.84 -9.63
N CYS A 393 17.30 -16.37 -8.98
CA CYS A 393 17.80 -15.00 -9.14
C CYS A 393 18.11 -14.67 -10.61
N THR A 394 18.75 -15.58 -11.35
CA THR A 394 19.02 -15.38 -12.78
C THR A 394 17.72 -15.23 -13.58
N LYS A 395 16.72 -16.09 -13.34
CA LYS A 395 15.41 -15.99 -14.01
C LYS A 395 14.68 -14.69 -13.68
N LEU A 396 14.71 -14.27 -12.41
CA LEU A 396 14.09 -13.02 -11.98
C LEU A 396 14.80 -11.81 -12.59
N HIS A 397 16.13 -11.80 -12.61
CA HIS A 397 16.92 -10.77 -13.28
C HIS A 397 16.54 -10.61 -14.75
N THR A 398 16.51 -11.72 -15.52
CA THR A 398 16.07 -11.70 -16.92
C THR A 398 14.63 -11.22 -17.06
N ALA A 399 13.72 -11.61 -16.16
CA ALA A 399 12.34 -11.19 -16.20
C ALA A 399 12.17 -9.67 -15.98
N PHE A 400 12.98 -9.06 -15.10
CA PHE A 400 13.02 -7.62 -14.86
C PHE A 400 13.52 -6.81 -16.08
N GLN A 401 14.33 -7.44 -16.93
CA GLN A 401 14.86 -6.84 -18.18
C GLN A 401 13.88 -6.91 -19.35
N THR A 402 12.84 -7.73 -19.24
CA THR A 402 11.89 -7.94 -20.33
C THR A 402 11.01 -6.70 -20.49
N GLN A 403 11.23 -5.92 -21.54
CA GLN A 403 10.29 -4.87 -21.93
C GLN A 403 8.96 -5.51 -22.37
N PRO A 404 7.79 -5.03 -21.92
CA PRO A 404 6.53 -5.41 -22.55
C PRO A 404 6.56 -4.98 -24.02
N ALA A 405 5.93 -5.77 -24.89
CA ALA A 405 5.78 -5.41 -26.30
C ALA A 405 5.22 -3.98 -26.43
N ALA A 406 5.90 -3.16 -27.22
CA ALA A 406 5.66 -1.72 -27.29
C ALA A 406 4.21 -1.41 -27.74
N THR A 407 3.37 -0.93 -26.83
CA THR A 407 2.33 0.04 -27.21
C THR A 407 3.03 1.38 -27.39
N LYS A 408 3.00 1.93 -28.61
CA LYS A 408 3.67 3.19 -28.99
C LYS A 408 3.69 4.18 -27.83
N PRO A 409 4.87 4.61 -27.34
CA PRO A 409 4.92 5.67 -26.34
C PRO A 409 4.43 6.95 -27.01
N ALA A 410 3.38 7.56 -26.45
CA ALA A 410 3.30 9.01 -26.56
C ALA A 410 4.58 9.53 -25.89
N LEU A 411 5.39 10.28 -26.63
CA LEU A 411 6.53 11.04 -26.12
C LEU A 411 6.03 11.98 -25.02
N LEU A 412 5.90 11.47 -23.80
CA LEU A 412 5.73 12.28 -22.61
C LEU A 412 7.11 12.35 -21.97
N PHE A 413 7.80 13.47 -22.20
CA PHE A 413 8.97 13.86 -21.44
C PHE A 413 8.65 13.74 -19.94
N ILE A 414 9.06 12.63 -19.31
CA ILE A 414 9.10 12.53 -17.85
C ILE A 414 10.34 13.31 -17.41
N ARG A 415 10.20 14.64 -17.37
CA ARG A 415 10.94 15.46 -16.40
C ARG A 415 10.10 15.49 -15.11
N CYS A 416 10.05 14.36 -14.40
CA CYS A 416 9.71 14.40 -12.97
C CYS A 416 10.99 14.76 -12.23
N PHE A 417 11.14 16.06 -11.97
CA PHE A 417 12.18 16.58 -11.09
C PHE A 417 12.06 15.95 -9.71
N PHE A 418 13.14 15.27 -9.32
CA PHE A 418 13.60 15.14 -7.95
C PHE A 418 13.58 16.52 -7.28
N GLU A 419 12.76 16.66 -6.23
CA GLU A 419 12.99 17.49 -5.03
C GLU A 419 11.74 17.44 -4.12
N LEU A 420 11.31 16.23 -3.79
CA LEU A 420 10.62 16.00 -2.53
C LEU A 420 11.64 15.28 -1.67
N ARG A 421 12.32 16.02 -0.79
CA ARG A 421 12.81 15.40 0.44
C ARG A 421 11.57 14.88 1.14
N PHE A 422 11.48 13.56 1.12
CA PHE A 422 10.63 12.73 1.95
C PHE A 422 10.41 13.40 3.31
N MET A 423 9.16 13.71 3.63
CA MET A 423 8.76 13.93 5.01
C MET A 423 7.73 12.83 5.32
N ASN A 424 8.27 11.79 5.94
CA ASN A 424 7.66 10.64 6.63
C ASN A 424 6.37 10.06 6.02
N CYS A 425 6.50 9.00 5.20
CA CYS A 425 5.39 8.07 4.94
C CYS A 425 5.10 7.14 6.12
N GLU A 426 5.73 7.35 7.28
CA GLU A 426 5.59 6.54 8.48
C GLU A 426 4.13 6.31 8.86
N SER A 427 3.25 7.31 8.83
CA SER A 427 1.87 7.14 9.31
C SER A 427 0.93 6.31 8.41
N PHE A 428 1.36 5.88 7.21
CA PHE A 428 0.47 5.15 6.28
C PHE A 428 0.41 3.65 6.46
N PHE A 429 1.50 3.07 6.94
CA PHE A 429 1.64 1.62 7.06
C PHE A 429 1.81 1.20 8.52
N PHE A 430 1.49 2.09 9.46
CA PHE A 430 1.73 1.84 10.87
C PHE A 430 0.61 1.13 11.59
#